data_AF-A0A552V5B1-F1
#
_entry.id   AF-A0A552V5B1-F1
#
_cell.length_a   1.000
_cell.length_b   1.000
_cell.length_c   1.000
_cell.angle_alpha   90.00
_cell.angle_beta   90.00
_cell.angle_gamma   90.00
#
_symmetry.space_group_name_H-M   'P 1'
#
loop_
_entity.id
_entity.type
_entity.pdbx_description
1 polymer ?
#
loop_
_entity_poly.entity_id
_entity_poly.type
_entity_poly.pdbx_seq_one_letter_code
_entity_poly.pdbx_strand_id
1 'polypeptide(L)'
;MKKKFAITALLIASFISCTNKDTMTIEPIDKELNSQLLTGERLDPNLFSRADLLQYYQVSDTDGVPQSEIQEKLNGFVEKNYDFKEVAKFASLTIFFYKKEMLTDYERRDLFESARDNESGSITGQDNNKLSVVLLRQVPGSDKKLVRQFTLYDKNAVLLNATDTLNINQ
;
A
#
# COMPACT_ATOMS: atom_id res chain seq x y z
N MET A 1 23.35 43.83 49.82
CA MET A 1 23.99 42.90 48.85
C MET A 1 23.16 41.62 48.77
N LYS A 2 22.85 41.17 47.55
CA LYS A 2 22.46 39.78 47.17
C LYS A 2 21.08 39.33 47.71
N LYS A 3 20.11 38.83 46.93
CA LYS A 3 20.11 38.10 45.65
C LYS A 3 18.79 38.34 44.91
N LYS A 4 18.89 38.43 43.59
CA LYS A 4 17.81 38.39 42.60
C LYS A 4 17.40 36.94 42.30
N PHE A 5 16.26 36.82 41.61
CA PHE A 5 15.79 35.73 40.75
C PHE A 5 15.06 34.56 41.41
N ALA A 6 13.73 34.61 41.32
CA ALA A 6 12.87 33.43 41.23
C ALA A 6 11.80 33.70 40.16
N ILE A 7 12.22 33.74 38.88
CA ILE A 7 11.31 33.64 37.73
C ILE A 7 11.93 32.62 36.78
N THR A 8 11.86 31.34 37.13
CA THR A 8 12.18 30.26 36.17
C THR A 8 11.62 28.92 36.66
N ALA A 9 10.30 28.72 36.58
CA ALA A 9 9.71 27.38 36.76
C ALA A 9 8.31 27.25 36.15
N LEU A 10 8.04 27.89 35.00
CA LEU A 10 6.79 27.67 34.28
C LEU A 10 7.03 27.63 32.75
N LEU A 11 7.98 26.79 32.34
CA LEU A 11 8.27 26.53 30.92
C LEU A 11 8.99 25.17 30.75
N ILE A 12 8.55 24.17 31.50
CA ILE A 12 8.91 22.74 31.30
C ILE A 12 7.62 21.92 31.05
N ALA A 13 6.57 22.57 30.54
CA ALA A 13 5.38 21.90 29.98
C ALA A 13 5.49 21.76 28.46
N SER A 14 6.72 21.77 27.95
CA SER A 14 7.04 21.47 26.57
C SER A 14 7.77 20.13 26.55
N PHE A 15 7.35 19.23 25.65
CA PHE A 15 8.14 18.13 25.07
C PHE A 15 7.96 16.68 25.53
N ILE A 16 6.91 16.31 26.26
CA ILE A 16 6.64 14.87 26.49
C ILE A 16 5.15 14.55 26.32
N SER A 17 4.68 14.56 25.07
CA SER A 17 3.91 13.45 24.48
C SER A 17 3.47 13.81 23.04
N CYS A 18 4.43 14.03 22.14
CA CYS A 18 4.24 13.59 20.77
C CYS A 18 4.71 12.14 20.73
N THR A 19 3.82 11.20 21.07
CA THR A 19 4.07 9.79 20.76
C THR A 19 4.18 9.69 19.24
N ASN A 20 5.40 9.49 18.74
CA ASN A 20 5.65 9.16 17.35
C ASN A 20 4.82 7.90 17.01
N LYS A 21 3.66 8.11 16.38
CA LYS A 21 2.76 7.09 15.82
C LYS A 21 3.28 6.57 14.48
N ASP A 22 4.59 6.57 14.29
CA ASP A 22 5.23 6.11 13.05
C ASP A 22 5.48 4.59 13.09
N THR A 23 4.51 3.83 13.59
CA THR A 23 4.59 2.39 13.83
C THR A 23 4.10 1.56 12.66
N MET A 24 3.30 2.13 11.75
CA MET A 24 2.75 1.39 10.61
C MET A 24 3.88 0.86 9.72
N THR A 25 3.96 -0.46 9.61
CA THR A 25 4.94 -1.19 8.79
C THR A 25 4.27 -1.81 7.58
N ILE A 26 4.97 -1.85 6.45
CA ILE A 26 4.50 -2.45 5.20
C ILE A 26 5.55 -3.45 4.73
N GLU A 27 5.15 -4.71 4.55
CA GLU A 27 6.03 -5.82 4.20
C GLU A 27 5.40 -6.67 3.08
N PRO A 28 6.19 -7.27 2.18
CA PRO A 28 5.63 -8.20 1.20
C PRO A 28 5.05 -9.43 1.93
N ILE A 29 3.86 -9.88 1.51
CA ILE A 29 3.29 -11.15 1.98
C ILE A 29 4.20 -12.31 1.55
N ASP A 30 4.60 -12.30 0.27
CA ASP A 30 5.60 -13.20 -0.29
C ASP A 30 6.51 -12.42 -1.23
N LYS A 31 7.76 -12.22 -0.79
CA LYS A 31 8.75 -11.44 -1.53
C LYS A 31 9.11 -12.10 -2.87
N GLU A 32 9.23 -13.43 -2.90
CA GLU A 32 9.62 -14.16 -4.11
C GLU A 32 8.48 -14.12 -5.13
N LEU A 33 7.24 -14.35 -4.70
CA LEU A 33 6.09 -14.29 -5.59
C LEU A 33 5.86 -12.87 -6.13
N ASN A 34 5.92 -11.83 -5.29
CA ASN A 34 5.82 -10.45 -5.79
C ASN A 34 6.89 -10.16 -6.86
N SER A 35 8.11 -10.66 -6.68
CA SER A 35 9.17 -10.52 -7.68
C SER A 35 8.81 -11.25 -8.97
N GLN A 36 8.33 -12.49 -8.89
CA GLN A 36 7.92 -13.28 -10.07
C GLN A 36 6.74 -12.62 -10.81
N LEU A 37 5.73 -12.11 -10.08
CA LEU A 37 4.59 -11.42 -10.66
C LEU A 37 4.97 -10.08 -11.30
N LEU A 38 5.96 -9.38 -10.75
CA LEU A 38 6.43 -8.11 -11.30
C LEU A 38 7.27 -8.31 -12.56
N THR A 39 8.16 -9.31 -12.59
CA THR A 39 9.08 -9.54 -13.72
C THR A 39 8.53 -10.51 -14.76
N GLY A 40 7.53 -11.32 -14.39
CA GLY A 40 7.06 -12.46 -15.18
C GLY A 40 8.05 -13.63 -15.24
N GLU A 41 9.17 -13.57 -14.51
CA GLU A 41 10.17 -14.63 -14.51
C GLU A 41 9.62 -15.88 -13.83
N ARG A 42 9.85 -17.04 -14.47
CA ARG A 42 9.44 -18.36 -13.96
C ARG A 42 7.92 -18.54 -13.83
N LEU A 43 7.12 -17.65 -14.41
CA LEU A 43 5.68 -17.79 -14.55
C LEU A 43 5.31 -18.27 -15.96
N ASP A 44 4.32 -19.15 -16.04
CA ASP A 44 3.75 -19.56 -17.34
C ASP A 44 2.92 -18.38 -17.91
N PRO A 45 3.30 -17.83 -19.07
CA PRO A 45 2.58 -16.69 -19.66
C PRO A 45 1.16 -17.04 -20.12
N ASN A 46 0.78 -18.32 -20.19
CA ASN A 46 -0.59 -18.74 -20.46
C ASN A 46 -1.48 -18.71 -19.21
N LEU A 47 -0.87 -18.66 -18.03
CA LEU A 47 -1.57 -18.65 -16.75
C LEU A 47 -1.53 -17.28 -16.07
N PHE A 48 -0.51 -16.46 -16.36
CA PHE A 48 -0.32 -15.17 -15.71
C PHE A 48 -0.26 -14.03 -16.73
N SER A 49 -1.03 -12.97 -16.48
CA SER A 49 -0.98 -11.75 -17.29
C SER A 49 0.40 -11.08 -17.15
N ARG A 50 0.96 -10.67 -18.28
CA ARG A 50 2.14 -9.78 -18.33
C ARG A 50 1.76 -8.31 -18.48
N ALA A 51 0.47 -8.03 -18.66
CA ALA A 51 -0.06 -6.68 -18.85
C ALA A 51 -0.68 -6.13 -17.56
N ASP A 52 -1.30 -7.00 -16.75
CA ASP A 52 -1.95 -6.66 -15.50
C ASP A 52 -1.18 -7.30 -14.36
N LEU A 53 -0.36 -6.49 -13.69
CA LEU A 53 0.53 -6.96 -12.64
C LEU A 53 -0.14 -6.86 -11.28
N LEU A 54 0.09 -7.85 -10.43
CA LEU A 54 -0.47 -7.94 -9.08
C LEU A 54 0.66 -7.98 -8.06
N GLN A 55 0.49 -7.27 -6.95
CA GLN A 55 1.46 -7.22 -5.84
C GLN A 55 0.73 -7.30 -4.50
N TYR A 56 1.31 -8.01 -3.54
CA TYR A 56 0.65 -8.33 -2.27
C TYR A 56 1.51 -7.94 -1.07
N TYR A 57 0.95 -7.11 -0.19
CA TYR A 57 1.62 -6.59 1.00
C TYR A 57 0.74 -6.75 2.25
N GLN A 58 1.39 -6.92 3.38
CA GLN A 58 0.78 -6.87 4.70
C GLN A 58 1.17 -5.58 5.42
N VAL A 59 0.24 -5.07 6.22
CA VAL A 59 0.37 -3.81 6.96
C VAL A 59 0.07 -4.07 8.43
N SER A 60 0.99 -3.69 9.30
CA SER A 60 0.83 -3.81 10.77
C SER A 60 0.53 -2.45 11.39
N ASP A 61 0.03 -2.44 12.63
CA ASP A 61 -0.11 -1.24 13.45
C ASP A 61 -1.03 -0.17 12.83
N THR A 62 -2.14 -0.59 12.22
CA THR A 62 -3.14 0.31 11.60
C THR A 62 -4.20 0.82 12.57
N ASP A 63 -4.25 0.26 13.78
CA ASP A 63 -5.32 0.52 14.73
C ASP A 63 -5.28 1.94 15.28
N GLY A 64 -6.41 2.64 15.18
CA GLY A 64 -6.52 4.03 15.60
C GLY A 64 -5.67 5.01 14.78
N VAL A 65 -5.21 4.60 13.59
CA VAL A 65 -4.58 5.48 12.60
C VAL A 65 -5.68 6.15 11.75
N PRO A 66 -5.69 7.48 11.61
CA PRO A 66 -6.64 8.17 10.74
C PRO A 66 -6.56 7.68 9.29
N GLN A 67 -7.71 7.61 8.61
CA GLN A 67 -7.79 7.15 7.21
C GLN A 67 -6.88 7.95 6.26
N SER A 68 -6.77 9.27 6.48
CA SER A 68 -5.89 10.14 5.68
C SER A 68 -4.41 9.79 5.86
N GLU A 69 -4.00 9.41 7.08
CA GLU A 69 -2.62 9.01 7.37
C GLU A 69 -2.31 7.63 6.80
N ILE A 70 -3.27 6.70 6.83
CA ILE A 70 -3.16 5.41 6.11
C ILE A 70 -2.96 5.66 4.62
N GLN A 71 -3.83 6.49 4.01
CA GLN A 71 -3.72 6.82 2.59
C GLN A 71 -2.37 7.43 2.25
N GLU A 72 -1.91 8.42 3.02
CA GLU A 72 -0.62 9.08 2.80
C GLU A 72 0.55 8.09 2.87
N LYS A 73 0.58 7.23 3.90
CA LYS A 73 1.63 6.21 4.07
C LYS A 73 1.65 5.19 2.94
N LEU A 74 0.50 4.65 2.55
CA LEU A 74 0.41 3.67 1.48
C LEU A 74 0.75 4.27 0.12
N ASN A 75 0.30 5.49 -0.18
CA ASN A 75 0.68 6.19 -1.40
C ASN A 75 2.18 6.51 -1.43
N GLY A 76 2.74 6.99 -0.32
CA GLY A 76 4.19 7.22 -0.20
C GLY A 76 5.01 5.94 -0.36
N PHE A 77 4.52 4.81 0.14
CA PHE A 77 5.13 3.50 -0.11
C PHE A 77 5.13 3.16 -1.60
N VAL A 78 4.01 3.35 -2.29
CA VAL A 78 3.90 3.08 -3.73
C VAL A 78 4.86 3.98 -4.53
N GLU A 79 4.85 5.28 -4.25
CA GLU A 79 5.74 6.26 -4.92
C GLU A 79 7.23 5.96 -4.69
N LYS A 80 7.59 5.43 -3.52
CA LYS A 80 8.98 5.07 -3.21
C LYS A 80 9.44 3.77 -3.88
N ASN A 81 8.57 2.79 -4.03
CA ASN A 81 8.94 1.43 -4.44
C ASN A 81 8.72 1.15 -5.92
N TYR A 82 7.93 1.97 -6.63
CA TYR A 82 7.60 1.74 -8.03
C TYR A 82 8.02 2.94 -8.88
N ASP A 83 8.84 2.68 -9.90
CA ASP A 83 9.13 3.67 -10.94
C ASP A 83 7.92 3.77 -11.87
N PHE A 84 7.23 4.91 -11.84
CA PHE A 84 6.04 5.14 -12.66
C PHE A 84 6.32 5.12 -14.17
N LYS A 85 7.57 5.33 -14.61
CA LYS A 85 7.94 5.12 -16.02
C LYS A 85 7.90 3.65 -16.41
N GLU A 86 8.36 2.78 -15.50
CA GLU A 86 8.30 1.34 -15.72
C GLU A 86 6.87 0.83 -15.61
N VAL A 87 6.10 1.32 -14.62
CA VAL A 87 4.68 0.96 -14.47
C VAL A 87 3.88 1.31 -15.72
N ALA A 88 4.16 2.44 -16.37
CA ALA A 88 3.47 2.87 -17.59
C ALA A 88 3.70 1.97 -18.81
N LYS A 89 4.61 1.00 -18.75
CA LYS A 89 4.82 -0.01 -19.81
C LYS A 89 3.81 -1.15 -19.73
N PHE A 90 3.08 -1.27 -18.62
CA PHE A 90 2.06 -2.28 -18.39
C PHE A 90 0.66 -1.67 -18.49
N ALA A 91 -0.36 -2.50 -18.73
CA ALA A 91 -1.75 -2.04 -18.76
C ALA A 91 -2.21 -1.59 -17.36
N SER A 92 -1.86 -2.37 -16.35
CA SER A 92 -2.13 -2.02 -14.97
C SER A 92 -1.14 -2.62 -13.97
N LEU A 93 -1.00 -1.96 -12.82
CA LEU A 93 -0.39 -2.50 -11.63
C LEU A 93 -1.38 -2.34 -10.47
N THR A 94 -1.79 -3.47 -9.89
CA THR A 94 -2.68 -3.52 -8.72
C THR A 94 -1.90 -3.99 -7.50
N ILE A 95 -1.97 -3.21 -6.43
CA ILE A 95 -1.24 -3.44 -5.18
C ILE A 95 -2.27 -3.63 -4.08
N PHE A 96 -2.31 -4.85 -3.52
CA PHE A 96 -3.18 -5.19 -2.40
C PHE A 96 -2.42 -5.04 -1.09
N PHE A 97 -3.05 -4.33 -0.15
CA PHE A 97 -2.61 -4.20 1.21
C PHE A 97 -3.59 -4.93 2.13
N TYR A 98 -3.10 -5.88 2.92
CA TYR A 98 -3.86 -6.64 3.90
C TYR A 98 -3.42 -6.30 5.32
N LYS A 99 -4.31 -6.39 6.30
CA LYS A 99 -3.95 -6.26 7.72
C LYS A 99 -3.15 -7.49 8.16
N LYS A 100 -1.91 -7.32 8.64
CA LYS A 100 -1.01 -8.42 9.02
C LYS A 100 -1.59 -9.33 10.09
N GLU A 101 -2.20 -8.75 11.11
CA GLU A 101 -2.75 -9.45 12.28
C GLU A 101 -3.88 -10.44 11.94
N MET A 102 -4.42 -10.36 10.73
CA MET A 102 -5.57 -11.16 10.29
C MET A 102 -5.22 -12.14 9.15
N LEU A 103 -3.96 -12.17 8.70
CA LEU A 103 -3.46 -13.17 7.74
C LEU A 103 -3.06 -14.45 8.49
N THR A 104 -4.03 -15.06 9.17
CA THR A 104 -3.87 -16.43 9.69
C THR A 104 -4.45 -17.41 8.67
N ASP A 105 -3.77 -18.55 8.50
CA ASP A 105 -4.25 -19.70 7.71
C ASP A 105 -4.41 -19.50 6.18
N TYR A 106 -3.61 -18.65 5.52
CA TYR A 106 -3.49 -18.69 4.06
C TYR A 106 -2.33 -19.59 3.64
N GLU A 107 -2.55 -20.54 2.73
CA GLU A 107 -1.46 -21.27 2.10
C GLU A 107 -0.79 -20.35 1.06
N ARG A 108 0.53 -20.46 0.90
CA ARG A 108 1.25 -19.82 -0.22
C ARG A 108 0.58 -20.12 -1.57
N ARG A 109 -0.07 -21.29 -1.67
CA ARG A 109 -0.87 -21.70 -2.84
C ARG A 109 -2.04 -20.75 -3.10
N ASP A 110 -2.75 -20.30 -2.06
CA ASP A 110 -3.92 -19.44 -2.22
C ASP A 110 -3.55 -18.07 -2.81
N LEU A 111 -2.36 -17.56 -2.48
CA LEU A 111 -1.82 -16.33 -3.07
C LEU A 111 -1.51 -16.49 -4.56
N PHE A 112 -0.90 -17.63 -4.92
CA PHE A 112 -0.59 -17.96 -6.31
C PHE A 112 -1.84 -18.19 -7.15
N GLU A 113 -2.82 -18.94 -6.63
CA GLU A 113 -4.11 -19.19 -7.28
C GLU A 113 -4.91 -17.90 -7.44
N SER A 114 -4.87 -17.02 -6.44
CA SER A 114 -5.52 -15.71 -6.51
C SER A 114 -4.91 -14.82 -7.60
N ALA A 115 -3.59 -14.87 -7.78
CA ALA A 115 -2.93 -14.14 -8.86
C ALA A 115 -3.18 -14.74 -10.26
N ARG A 116 -3.55 -16.03 -10.32
CA ARG A 116 -3.79 -16.77 -11.58
C ARG A 116 -5.24 -16.71 -12.04
N ASP A 117 -6.17 -17.01 -11.13
CA ASP A 117 -7.55 -17.39 -11.46
C ASP A 117 -8.59 -16.37 -11.02
N ASN A 118 -8.27 -15.49 -10.08
CA ASN A 118 -9.24 -14.53 -9.55
C ASN A 118 -9.31 -13.30 -10.46
N GLU A 119 -10.49 -13.04 -11.03
CA GLU A 119 -10.78 -11.85 -11.85
C GLU A 119 -10.42 -10.54 -11.14
N SER A 120 -10.59 -10.49 -9.82
CA SER A 120 -10.24 -9.32 -9.00
C SER A 120 -8.77 -9.31 -8.56
N GLY A 121 -8.05 -10.42 -8.66
CA GLY A 121 -6.71 -10.60 -8.12
C GLY A 121 -6.60 -10.64 -6.60
N SER A 122 -7.69 -10.49 -5.84
CA SER A 122 -7.64 -10.52 -4.37
C SER A 122 -7.38 -11.94 -3.84
N ILE A 123 -6.76 -12.06 -2.67
CA ILE A 123 -6.59 -13.35 -1.98
C ILE A 123 -7.98 -13.90 -1.62
N THR A 124 -8.33 -15.06 -2.18
CA THR A 124 -9.62 -15.72 -1.96
C THR A 124 -9.87 -15.96 -0.47
N GLY A 125 -11.06 -15.61 0.01
CA GLY A 125 -11.45 -15.78 1.41
C GLY A 125 -10.88 -14.74 2.38
N GLN A 126 -10.00 -13.84 1.92
CA GLN A 126 -9.32 -12.83 2.75
C GLN A 126 -9.86 -11.41 2.53
N ASP A 127 -11.01 -11.23 1.86
CA ASP A 127 -11.56 -9.90 1.57
C ASP A 127 -11.83 -9.06 2.82
N ASN A 128 -12.24 -9.68 3.93
CA ASN A 128 -12.43 -9.00 5.21
C ASN A 128 -11.12 -8.43 5.80
N ASN A 129 -9.98 -8.97 5.36
CA ASN A 129 -8.64 -8.61 5.83
C ASN A 129 -7.96 -7.61 4.90
N LYS A 130 -8.57 -7.31 3.76
CA LYS A 130 -8.12 -6.29 2.81
C LYS A 130 -8.22 -4.93 3.47
N LEU A 131 -7.09 -4.25 3.61
CA LEU A 131 -7.01 -2.88 4.11
C LEU A 131 -7.21 -1.89 2.98
N SER A 132 -6.47 -2.06 1.88
CA SER A 132 -6.48 -1.11 0.77
C SER A 132 -6.12 -1.79 -0.55
N VAL A 133 -6.58 -1.17 -1.64
CA VAL A 133 -6.14 -1.47 -3.00
C VAL A 133 -5.67 -0.18 -3.64
N VAL A 134 -4.45 -0.22 -4.19
CA VAL A 134 -3.93 0.83 -5.07
C VAL A 134 -3.82 0.28 -6.48
N LEU A 135 -4.40 0.98 -7.41
CA LEU A 135 -4.40 0.62 -8.82
C LEU A 135 -3.77 1.76 -9.62
N LEU A 136 -2.72 1.43 -10.37
CA LEU A 136 -2.07 2.32 -11.32
C LEU A 136 -2.40 1.86 -12.74
N ARG A 137 -2.91 2.78 -13.56
CA ARG A 137 -3.19 2.51 -14.98
C ARG A 137 -2.74 3.67 -15.83
N GLN A 138 -2.30 3.37 -17.04
CA GLN A 138 -2.00 4.42 -18.01
C GLN A 138 -3.28 5.18 -18.39
N VAL A 139 -3.20 6.51 -18.51
CA VAL A 139 -4.29 7.30 -19.09
C VAL A 139 -4.38 6.96 -20.59
N PRO A 140 -5.55 6.56 -21.12
CA PRO A 140 -5.71 6.30 -22.54
C PRO A 140 -5.23 7.47 -23.40
N GLY A 141 -4.32 7.20 -24.34
CA GLY A 141 -3.76 8.21 -25.23
C GLY A 141 -2.64 9.07 -24.62
N SER A 142 -2.10 8.73 -23.44
CA SER A 142 -0.94 9.43 -22.86
C SER A 142 0.11 8.45 -22.32
N ASP A 143 1.36 8.61 -22.75
CA ASP A 143 2.56 7.91 -22.24
C ASP A 143 3.19 8.56 -21.00
N LYS A 144 2.63 9.71 -20.57
CA LYS A 144 3.21 10.55 -19.50
C LYS A 144 2.30 10.69 -18.29
N LYS A 145 1.18 9.97 -18.27
CA LYS A 145 0.19 10.09 -17.20
C LYS A 145 -0.31 8.74 -16.76
N LEU A 146 -0.35 8.56 -15.44
CA LEU A 146 -1.03 7.44 -14.81
C LEU A 146 -2.26 7.96 -14.08
N VAL A 147 -3.32 7.18 -14.07
CA VAL A 147 -4.39 7.27 -13.07
C VAL A 147 -3.99 6.40 -11.89
N ARG A 148 -4.02 6.97 -10.68
CA ARG A 148 -3.97 6.19 -9.44
C ARG A 148 -5.33 6.18 -8.81
N GLN A 149 -5.87 4.99 -8.58
CA GLN A 149 -7.07 4.78 -7.79
C GLN A 149 -6.66 4.15 -6.45
N PHE A 150 -7.10 4.74 -5.36
CA PHE A 150 -6.87 4.28 -4.00
C PHE A 150 -8.22 3.96 -3.38
N THR A 151 -8.39 2.74 -2.87
CA THR A 151 -9.60 2.34 -2.13
C THR A 151 -9.21 1.79 -0.78
N LEU A 152 -9.70 2.40 0.30
CA LEU A 152 -9.57 1.91 1.67
C LEU A 152 -10.82 1.16 2.10
N TYR A 153 -10.63 0.06 2.82
CA TYR A 153 -11.70 -0.81 3.27
C TYR A 153 -11.73 -0.93 4.79
N ASP A 154 -12.93 -1.12 5.33
CA ASP A 154 -13.16 -1.77 6.61
C ASP A 154 -14.00 -3.00 6.38
N LYS A 155 -13.36 -4.17 6.46
CA LYS A 155 -13.91 -5.45 6.00
C LYS A 155 -14.31 -5.32 4.52
N ASN A 156 -15.58 -5.55 4.20
CA ASN A 156 -16.09 -5.46 2.83
C ASN A 156 -16.69 -4.08 2.50
N ALA A 157 -16.66 -3.12 3.42
CA ALA A 157 -17.18 -1.77 3.19
C ALA A 157 -16.07 -0.84 2.69
N VAL A 158 -16.34 -0.08 1.63
CA VAL A 158 -15.45 0.99 1.16
C VAL A 158 -15.57 2.17 2.11
N LEU A 159 -14.47 2.52 2.77
CA LEU A 159 -14.37 3.69 3.65
C LEU A 159 -14.00 4.95 2.89
N LEU A 160 -13.07 4.80 1.95
CA LEU A 160 -12.53 5.90 1.17
C LEU A 160 -12.23 5.41 -0.23
N ASN A 161 -12.58 6.22 -1.23
CA ASN A 161 -12.16 6.05 -2.59
C ASN A 161 -11.64 7.39 -3.11
N ALA A 162 -10.39 7.39 -3.57
CA ALA A 162 -9.74 8.56 -4.14
C ALA A 162 -9.17 8.17 -5.50
N THR A 163 -9.29 9.09 -6.46
CA THR A 163 -8.67 8.94 -7.78
C THR A 163 -7.91 10.22 -8.08
N ASP A 164 -6.64 10.07 -8.46
CA ASP A 164 -5.81 11.17 -8.92
C ASP A 164 -5.07 10.81 -10.21
N THR A 165 -4.45 11.82 -10.82
CA THR A 165 -3.62 11.66 -12.01
C THR A 165 -2.19 12.05 -11.67
N LEU A 166 -1.27 11.13 -11.91
CA LEU A 166 0.16 11.30 -11.69
C LEU A 166 0.83 11.67 -13.01
N ASN A 167 1.67 12.70 -12.99
CA ASN A 167 2.53 13.04 -14.12
C ASN A 167 3.84 12.28 -14.00
N ILE A 168 4.24 11.61 -15.08
CA ILE A 168 5.51 10.91 -15.18
C ILE A 168 6.55 11.94 -15.62
N ASN A 169 7.27 12.53 -14.66
CA ASN A 169 8.32 13.50 -14.95
C ASN A 169 9.58 12.79 -15.48
N GLN A 170 10.23 13.40 -16.49
CA GLN A 170 11.44 12.87 -17.13
C GLN A 170 12.67 12.98 -16.22
#